data_AF-A0A9E0JD45-F1
#
_entry.id   AF-A0A9E0JD45-F1
#
_cell.length_a   1.000
_cell.length_b   1.000
_cell.length_c   1.000
_cell.angle_alpha   90.00
_cell.angle_beta   90.00
_cell.angle_gamma   90.00
#
_symmetry.space_group_name_H-M   'P 1'
#
loop_
_entity.id
_entity.type
_entity.pdbx_description
1 polymer ?
#
loop_
_entity_poly.entity_id
_entity_poly.type
_entity_poly.pdbx_seq_one_letter_code
_entity_poly.pdbx_strand_id
1 'polypeptide(L)'
;MVHRHYIVNLAILIGVFVLGYFSLMGIHLFFETIKEKFDKAIHNEQARYRIGERIIAHIGSVESHYYKMATLGAQTGIERIRKDIFNETQAIRQLLDILEHGGTVDMEVGLNLPDIEVTKEVITYVRPPDKRSSIEFIDLSPKLASLEAKIDELAHFVIKRESQDNAEQTEQEIVIFLKQLPTHFIRMKENAARLLYESRQEMLHVKHQSEMEKAFYEKVQYAVASSVILLIIILGTLLARGILKTNRELLKSNKNAKALAFKAQMADRAKSQFLANMSHEIRTPLNGIIGFANILMQSALTVQNREYARIIYENSHALLDIINDILDLSKVEQGSVEILQEPFATE
;
A
#
# COMPACT_ATOMS: atom_id res chain seq x y z
N MET A 1 -14.34 32.70 11.54
CA MET A 1 -14.27 32.35 10.10
C MET A 1 -12.87 31.91 9.66
N VAL A 2 -11.81 32.65 9.98
CA VAL A 2 -10.44 32.37 9.49
C VAL A 2 -9.84 31.06 10.01
N HIS A 3 -10.05 30.70 11.29
CA HIS A 3 -9.52 29.45 11.87
C HIS A 3 -10.06 28.19 11.17
N ARG A 4 -11.32 28.22 10.72
CA ARG A 4 -11.95 27.14 9.96
C ARG A 4 -11.28 26.94 8.59
N HIS A 5 -10.80 28.01 7.96
CA HIS A 5 -10.12 27.94 6.67
C HIS A 5 -8.73 27.27 6.78
N TYR A 6 -7.99 27.50 7.87
CA TYR A 6 -6.71 26.84 8.13
C TYR A 6 -6.86 25.34 8.34
N ILE A 7 -7.85 24.93 9.15
CA ILE A 7 -8.12 23.52 9.43
C ILE A 7 -8.54 22.79 8.14
N VAL A 8 -9.38 23.43 7.31
CA VAL A 8 -9.79 22.88 6.02
C VAL A 8 -8.60 22.73 5.06
N ASN A 9 -7.73 23.75 4.94
CA ASN A 9 -6.56 23.66 4.06
C ASN A 9 -5.54 22.62 4.52
N LEU A 10 -5.32 22.48 5.83
CA LEU A 10 -4.48 21.42 6.41
C LEU A 10 -5.08 20.03 6.16
N ALA A 11 -6.39 19.87 6.35
CA ALA A 11 -7.09 18.63 6.09
C ALA A 11 -7.03 18.24 4.59
N ILE A 12 -7.15 19.22 3.68
CA ILE A 12 -6.98 19.01 2.24
C ILE A 12 -5.55 18.54 1.92
N LEU A 13 -4.53 19.16 2.51
CA LEU A 13 -3.13 18.77 2.29
C LEU A 13 -2.86 17.33 2.76
N ILE A 14 -3.34 16.98 3.97
CA ILE A 14 -3.24 15.62 4.50
C ILE A 14 -4.02 14.65 3.60
N GLY A 15 -5.22 15.02 3.18
CA GLY A 15 -6.05 14.21 2.27
C GLY A 15 -5.37 13.91 0.94
N VAL A 16 -4.72 14.91 0.33
CA VAL A 16 -3.94 14.73 -0.91
C VAL A 16 -2.76 13.80 -0.70
N PHE A 17 -2.03 13.95 0.41
CA PHE A 17 -0.89 13.09 0.71
C PHE A 17 -1.33 11.64 0.93
N VAL A 18 -2.39 11.42 1.70
CA VAL A 18 -2.97 10.11 1.96
C VAL A 18 -3.48 9.47 0.67
N LEU A 19 -4.21 10.22 -0.16
CA LEU A 19 -4.70 9.73 -1.45
C LEU A 19 -3.55 9.39 -2.40
N GLY A 20 -2.50 10.22 -2.42
CA GLY A 20 -1.28 9.96 -3.17
C GLY A 20 -0.57 8.69 -2.74
N TYR A 21 -0.44 8.47 -1.42
CA TYR A 21 0.14 7.26 -0.86
C TYR A 21 -0.66 6.01 -1.24
N PHE A 22 -1.99 6.01 -1.07
CA PHE A 22 -2.83 4.87 -1.44
C PHE A 22 -2.83 4.61 -2.95
N SER A 23 -2.77 5.66 -3.77
CA SER A 23 -2.62 5.53 -5.23
C SER A 23 -1.30 4.84 -5.59
N LEU A 24 -0.18 5.29 -5.02
CA LEU A 24 1.14 4.66 -5.20
C LEU A 24 1.15 3.21 -4.75
N MET A 25 0.56 2.92 -3.58
CA MET A 25 0.45 1.56 -3.05
C MET A 25 -0.40 0.67 -3.95
N GLY A 26 -1.54 1.17 -4.45
CA GLY A 26 -2.40 0.44 -5.37
C GLY A 26 -1.71 0.10 -6.69
N ILE A 27 -0.96 1.07 -7.24
CA ILE A 27 -0.13 0.86 -8.44
C ILE A 27 0.93 -0.22 -8.18
N HIS A 28 1.60 -0.17 -7.02
CA HIS A 28 2.62 -1.16 -6.66
C HIS A 28 2.03 -2.58 -6.58
N LEU A 29 0.92 -2.76 -5.87
CA LEU A 29 0.24 -4.06 -5.72
C LEU A 29 -0.25 -4.61 -7.07
N PHE A 30 -0.74 -3.73 -7.95
CA PHE A 30 -1.16 -4.10 -9.29
C PHE A 30 0.01 -4.67 -10.11
N PHE A 31 1.16 -4.00 -10.09
CA PHE A 31 2.36 -4.48 -10.79
C PHE A 31 2.95 -5.76 -10.19
N GLU A 32 2.87 -5.92 -8.87
CA GLU A 32 3.31 -7.13 -8.19
C GLU A 32 2.46 -8.35 -8.63
N THR A 33 1.14 -8.17 -8.76
CA THR A 33 0.22 -9.21 -9.25
C THR A 33 0.56 -9.64 -10.68
N ILE A 34 0.90 -8.68 -11.56
CA ILE A 34 1.32 -8.96 -12.94
C ILE A 34 2.62 -9.76 -12.95
N LYS A 35 3.60 -9.36 -12.13
CA LYS A 35 4.90 -10.04 -12.02
C LYS A 35 4.75 -11.50 -11.57
N GLU A 36 3.90 -11.74 -10.57
CA GLU A 36 3.62 -13.07 -10.04
C GLU A 36 3.03 -14.01 -11.11
N LYS A 37 2.18 -13.49 -12.01
CA LYS A 37 1.62 -14.27 -13.13
C LYS A 37 2.72 -14.81 -14.06
N PHE A 38 3.71 -13.98 -14.40
CA PHE A 38 4.84 -14.41 -15.22
C PHE A 38 5.72 -15.43 -14.50
N ASP A 39 5.98 -15.20 -13.22
CA ASP A 39 6.79 -16.13 -12.43
C ASP A 39 6.11 -17.50 -12.36
N LYS A 40 4.79 -17.56 -12.16
CA LYS A 40 4.03 -18.81 -12.21
C LYS A 40 4.13 -19.51 -13.56
N ALA A 41 4.03 -18.78 -14.68
CA ALA A 41 4.17 -19.36 -16.01
C ALA A 41 5.56 -19.96 -16.25
N ILE A 42 6.62 -19.28 -15.80
CA ILE A 42 7.99 -19.78 -15.90
C ILE A 42 8.19 -21.03 -15.04
N HIS A 43 7.75 -21.01 -13.79
CA HIS A 43 7.85 -22.17 -12.89
C HIS A 43 7.08 -23.38 -13.45
N ASN A 44 5.94 -23.15 -14.10
CA ASN A 44 5.16 -24.21 -14.72
C ASN A 44 5.87 -24.88 -15.90
N GLU A 45 6.52 -24.10 -16.78
CA GLU A 45 7.33 -24.67 -17.86
C GLU A 45 8.62 -25.34 -17.32
N GLN A 46 9.22 -24.81 -16.25
CA GLN A 46 10.33 -25.48 -15.56
C GLN A 46 9.91 -26.84 -14.98
N ALA A 47 8.72 -26.91 -14.38
CA ALA A 47 8.15 -28.17 -13.87
C ALA A 47 8.01 -29.20 -15.01
N ARG A 48 7.44 -28.78 -16.15
CA ARG A 48 7.32 -29.63 -17.34
C ARG A 48 8.67 -30.12 -17.87
N TYR A 49 9.67 -29.24 -17.93
CA TYR A 49 11.04 -29.59 -18.34
C TYR A 49 11.63 -30.67 -17.41
N ARG A 50 11.55 -30.48 -16.08
CA ARG A 50 12.10 -31.42 -15.11
C ARG A 50 11.38 -32.77 -15.11
N ILE A 51 10.06 -32.78 -15.29
CA ILE A 51 9.31 -34.01 -15.51
C ILE A 51 9.83 -34.75 -16.75
N GLY A 52 10.10 -34.02 -17.84
CA GLY A 52 10.72 -34.56 -19.04
C GLY A 52 12.10 -35.19 -18.81
N GLU A 53 12.97 -34.55 -18.01
CA GLU A 53 14.30 -35.08 -17.69
C GLU A 53 14.19 -36.43 -16.97
N ARG A 54 13.20 -36.53 -16.08
CA ARG A 54 12.96 -37.74 -15.31
C ARG A 54 12.39 -38.86 -16.19
N ILE A 55 11.51 -38.55 -17.14
CA ILE A 55 11.04 -39.51 -18.15
C ILE A 55 12.23 -40.08 -18.95
N ILE A 56 13.17 -39.24 -19.40
CA ILE A 56 14.37 -39.72 -20.11
C ILE A 56 15.22 -40.63 -19.23
N ALA A 57 15.42 -40.25 -17.96
CA ALA A 57 16.19 -41.05 -17.01
C ALA A 57 15.57 -42.44 -16.82
N HIS A 58 14.24 -42.51 -16.60
CA HIS A 58 13.52 -43.78 -16.47
C HIS A 58 13.58 -44.62 -17.76
N ILE A 59 13.45 -44.01 -18.96
CA ILE A 59 13.64 -44.72 -20.24
C ILE A 59 15.05 -45.32 -20.33
N GLY A 60 16.07 -44.58 -19.88
CA GLY A 60 17.45 -45.07 -19.82
C GLY A 60 17.63 -46.23 -18.84
N SER A 61 17.00 -46.18 -17.67
CA SER A 61 16.99 -47.28 -16.69
C SER A 61 16.34 -48.53 -17.27
N VAL A 62 15.18 -48.39 -17.93
CA VAL A 62 14.50 -49.52 -18.59
C VAL A 62 15.39 -50.16 -19.65
N GLU A 63 16.06 -49.35 -20.47
CA GLU A 63 17.01 -49.85 -21.47
C GLU A 63 18.17 -50.61 -20.82
N SER A 64 18.76 -50.09 -19.73
CA SER A 64 19.84 -50.77 -19.00
C SER A 64 19.38 -52.11 -18.40
N HIS A 65 18.22 -52.13 -17.73
CA HIS A 65 17.64 -53.33 -17.17
C HIS A 65 17.34 -54.38 -18.23
N TYR A 66 16.85 -53.95 -19.39
CA TYR A 66 16.57 -54.82 -20.51
C TYR A 66 17.83 -55.53 -21.05
N TYR A 67 18.92 -54.79 -21.29
CA TYR A 67 20.18 -55.41 -21.72
C TYR A 67 20.78 -56.34 -20.66
N LYS A 68 20.57 -56.06 -19.37
CA LYS A 68 20.94 -56.98 -18.29
C LYS A 68 20.09 -58.26 -18.32
N MET A 69 18.81 -58.17 -18.66
CA MET A 69 17.92 -59.34 -18.76
C MET A 69 18.42 -60.34 -19.81
N ALA A 70 18.90 -59.83 -20.94
CA ALA A 70 19.42 -60.64 -22.04
C ALA A 70 20.67 -61.46 -21.66
N THR A 71 21.47 -60.97 -20.72
CA THR A 71 22.75 -61.60 -20.34
C THR A 71 22.64 -62.48 -19.09
N LEU A 72 21.50 -62.45 -18.39
CA LEU A 72 21.25 -63.30 -17.22
C LEU A 72 20.70 -64.67 -17.63
N GLY A 73 21.13 -65.71 -16.91
CA GLY A 73 20.73 -67.11 -17.14
C GLY A 73 20.08 -67.77 -15.94
N ALA A 74 19.50 -66.99 -15.02
CA ALA A 74 18.73 -67.53 -13.90
C ALA A 74 17.34 -66.86 -13.80
N GLN A 75 16.28 -67.67 -13.76
CA GLN A 75 14.87 -67.29 -13.60
C GLN A 75 14.63 -66.22 -12.52
N THR A 76 15.28 -66.33 -11.36
CA THR A 76 15.14 -65.38 -10.25
C THR A 76 15.69 -63.99 -10.56
N GLY A 77 16.73 -63.91 -11.39
CA GLY A 77 17.29 -62.64 -11.86
C GLY A 77 16.38 -61.95 -12.88
N ILE A 78 15.71 -62.73 -13.73
CA ILE A 78 14.78 -62.25 -14.76
C ILE A 78 13.53 -61.65 -14.13
N GLU A 79 12.92 -62.34 -13.15
CA GLU A 79 11.74 -61.83 -12.45
C GLU A 79 12.02 -60.53 -11.69
N ARG A 80 13.22 -60.42 -11.09
CA ARG A 80 13.65 -59.16 -10.46
C ARG A 80 13.75 -58.03 -11.47
N ILE A 81 14.40 -58.27 -12.60
CA ILE A 81 14.55 -57.26 -13.66
C ILE A 81 13.20 -56.88 -14.27
N ARG A 82 12.30 -57.84 -14.48
CA ARG A 82 10.94 -57.56 -14.97
C ARG A 82 10.21 -56.64 -14.00
N LYS A 83 10.33 -56.89 -12.69
CA LYS A 83 9.77 -56.02 -11.65
C LYS A 83 10.39 -54.63 -11.68
N ASP A 84 11.72 -54.52 -11.81
CA ASP A 84 12.42 -53.24 -11.88
C ASP A 84 11.96 -52.43 -13.11
N ILE A 85 11.90 -53.07 -14.29
CA ILE A 85 11.36 -52.47 -15.51
C ILE A 85 9.91 -52.01 -15.30
N PHE A 86 9.05 -52.85 -14.73
CA PHE A 86 7.65 -52.49 -14.49
C PHE A 86 7.54 -51.26 -13.58
N ASN A 87 8.34 -51.19 -12.52
CA ASN A 87 8.35 -50.01 -11.64
C ASN A 87 8.78 -48.74 -12.40
N GLU A 88 9.79 -48.85 -13.26
CA GLU A 88 10.28 -47.74 -14.09
C GLU A 88 9.22 -47.31 -15.13
N THR A 89 8.50 -48.24 -15.76
CA THR A 89 7.42 -47.89 -16.71
C THR A 89 6.21 -47.29 -15.98
N GLN A 90 5.86 -47.77 -14.79
CA GLN A 90 4.83 -47.13 -13.96
C GLN A 90 5.19 -45.71 -13.55
N ALA A 91 6.46 -45.46 -13.19
CA ALA A 91 6.94 -44.10 -12.90
C ALA A 91 6.80 -43.18 -14.13
N ILE A 92 7.11 -43.66 -15.34
CA ILE A 92 6.89 -42.90 -16.58
C ILE A 92 5.39 -42.62 -16.78
N ARG A 93 4.51 -43.61 -16.57
CA ARG A 93 3.04 -43.42 -16.70
C ARG A 93 2.54 -42.34 -15.75
N GLN A 94 2.98 -42.36 -14.49
CA GLN A 94 2.60 -41.35 -13.50
C GLN A 94 3.07 -39.95 -13.92
N LEU A 95 4.29 -39.81 -14.42
CA LEU A 95 4.82 -38.53 -14.90
C LEU A 95 4.04 -38.02 -16.13
N LEU A 96 3.71 -38.91 -17.07
CA LEU A 96 2.88 -38.56 -18.24
C LEU A 96 1.46 -38.17 -17.84
N ASP A 97 0.88 -38.84 -16.84
CA ASP A 97 -0.45 -38.50 -16.30
C ASP A 97 -0.47 -37.10 -15.67
N ILE A 98 0.59 -36.74 -14.94
CA ILE A 98 0.76 -35.38 -14.41
C ILE A 98 0.85 -34.36 -15.54
N LEU A 99 1.57 -34.64 -16.63
CA LEU A 99 1.60 -33.74 -17.79
C LEU A 99 0.24 -33.61 -18.49
N GLU A 100 -0.58 -34.67 -18.49
CA GLU A 100 -1.90 -34.63 -19.10
C GLU A 100 -2.95 -33.96 -18.21
N HIS A 101 -2.93 -34.16 -16.90
CA HIS A 101 -4.02 -33.70 -16.01
C HIS A 101 -3.61 -32.57 -15.06
N GLY A 102 -2.32 -32.29 -14.94
CA GLY A 102 -1.78 -31.49 -13.83
C GLY A 102 -1.62 -32.32 -12.56
N GLY A 103 -0.75 -31.86 -11.65
CA GLY A 103 -0.51 -32.56 -10.38
C GLY A 103 0.81 -32.20 -9.73
N THR A 104 1.17 -32.98 -8.72
CA THR A 104 2.42 -32.82 -7.96
C THR A 104 3.22 -34.11 -7.99
N VAL A 105 4.55 -33.99 -8.10
CA VAL A 105 5.47 -35.11 -7.96
C VAL A 105 6.59 -34.75 -6.99
N ASP A 106 6.83 -35.65 -6.04
CA ASP A 106 7.98 -35.56 -5.16
C ASP A 106 9.22 -36.05 -5.91
N MET A 107 10.23 -35.20 -6.02
CA MET A 107 11.50 -35.53 -6.64
C MET A 107 12.59 -35.60 -5.58
N GLU A 108 13.33 -36.71 -5.56
CA GLU A 108 14.55 -36.82 -4.77
C GLU A 108 15.72 -36.24 -5.57
N VAL A 109 16.28 -35.15 -5.07
CA VAL A 109 17.42 -34.46 -5.65
C VAL A 109 18.64 -34.75 -4.79
N GLY A 110 19.66 -35.37 -5.39
CA GLY A 110 20.94 -35.59 -4.73
C GLY A 110 21.60 -34.25 -4.40
N LEU A 111 21.94 -34.03 -3.13
CA LEU A 111 22.66 -32.83 -2.70
C LEU A 111 24.16 -33.15 -2.62
N ASN A 112 24.99 -32.31 -3.23
CA ASN A 112 26.44 -32.34 -3.00
C ASN A 112 26.78 -31.63 -1.68
N LEU A 113 26.15 -32.03 -0.58
CA LEU A 113 26.36 -31.50 0.76
C LEU A 113 26.86 -32.63 1.69
N PRO A 114 27.84 -32.37 2.57
CA PRO A 114 28.20 -33.32 3.62
C PRO A 114 26.97 -33.63 4.49
N ASP A 115 26.72 -34.90 4.77
CA ASP A 115 25.66 -35.44 5.64
C ASP A 115 24.20 -35.28 5.16
N ILE A 116 23.96 -34.81 3.92
CA ILE A 116 22.63 -34.81 3.30
C ILE A 116 22.74 -35.40 1.90
N GLU A 117 22.37 -36.67 1.74
CA GLU A 117 22.45 -37.36 0.45
C GLU A 117 21.33 -36.94 -0.51
N VAL A 118 20.15 -36.58 0.00
CA VAL A 118 18.96 -36.31 -0.81
C VAL A 118 18.03 -35.29 -0.16
N THR A 119 17.47 -34.38 -0.96
CA THR A 119 16.32 -33.55 -0.58
C THR A 119 15.11 -33.91 -1.41
N LYS A 120 13.91 -33.78 -0.82
CA LYS A 120 12.64 -33.93 -1.54
C LYS A 120 12.19 -32.57 -2.03
N GLU A 121 12.21 -32.38 -3.33
CA GLU A 121 11.65 -31.21 -4.00
C GLU A 121 10.28 -31.57 -4.58
N VAL A 122 9.24 -30.86 -4.14
CA VAL A 122 7.88 -31.05 -4.67
C VAL A 122 7.74 -30.20 -5.92
N ILE A 123 7.56 -30.85 -7.07
CA ILE A 123 7.29 -30.15 -8.33
C ILE A 123 5.79 -30.14 -8.57
N THR A 124 5.23 -28.95 -8.77
CA THR A 124 3.82 -28.76 -9.11
C THR A 124 3.72 -28.35 -10.58
N TYR A 125 2.95 -29.10 -11.36
CA TYR A 125 2.61 -28.77 -12.74
C TYR A 125 1.12 -28.49 -12.86
N VAL A 126 0.78 -27.36 -13.46
CA VAL A 126 -0.58 -26.93 -13.73
C VAL A 126 -0.80 -26.93 -15.24
N ARG A 127 -1.74 -27.76 -15.70
CA ARG A 127 -2.10 -27.80 -17.13
C ARG A 127 -2.69 -26.45 -17.58
N PRO A 128 -2.16 -25.81 -18.63
CA PRO A 128 -2.79 -24.63 -19.21
C PRO A 128 -4.16 -24.99 -19.83
N PRO A 129 -5.22 -24.20 -19.61
CA PRO A 129 -6.57 -24.51 -20.07
C PRO A 129 -6.71 -24.60 -21.60
N ASP A 130 -5.85 -23.92 -22.36
CA ASP A 130 -5.89 -23.88 -23.84
C ASP A 130 -5.08 -24.99 -24.52
N LYS A 131 -4.31 -25.81 -23.78
CA LYS A 131 -3.54 -26.91 -24.41
C LYS A 131 -4.45 -28.12 -24.60
N ARG A 132 -4.66 -28.53 -25.87
CA ARG A 132 -5.14 -29.89 -26.25
C ARG A 132 -4.25 -30.95 -25.58
N SER A 133 -4.72 -32.20 -25.50
CA SER A 133 -3.98 -33.30 -24.87
C SER A 133 -2.50 -33.25 -25.19
N SER A 134 -1.70 -33.44 -24.13
CA SER A 134 -0.25 -33.36 -24.18
C SER A 134 0.24 -34.28 -25.30
N ILE A 135 0.92 -33.68 -26.27
CA ILE A 135 1.51 -34.39 -27.42
C ILE A 135 2.42 -35.51 -26.88
N GLU A 136 3.04 -35.24 -25.73
CA GLU A 136 3.84 -36.15 -24.91
C GLU A 136 3.09 -37.43 -24.53
N PHE A 137 1.89 -37.30 -23.96
CA PHE A 137 1.07 -38.46 -23.59
C PHE A 137 0.63 -39.24 -24.83
N ILE A 138 0.22 -38.53 -25.89
CA ILE A 138 -0.20 -39.13 -27.16
C ILE A 138 0.95 -39.96 -27.79
N ASP A 139 2.17 -39.45 -27.72
CA ASP A 139 3.33 -40.06 -28.38
C ASP A 139 4.03 -41.15 -27.56
N LEU A 140 4.18 -40.94 -26.25
CA LEU A 140 4.97 -41.83 -25.38
C LEU A 140 4.13 -42.95 -24.76
N SER A 141 2.86 -42.69 -24.43
CA SER A 141 1.97 -43.69 -23.80
C SER A 141 1.81 -44.97 -24.65
N PRO A 142 1.49 -44.92 -25.96
CA PRO A 142 1.37 -46.14 -26.76
C PRO A 142 2.72 -46.86 -26.96
N LYS A 143 3.83 -46.09 -27.02
CA LYS A 143 5.18 -46.67 -27.13
C LYS A 143 5.58 -47.41 -25.86
N LEU A 144 5.19 -46.89 -24.69
CA LEU A 144 5.43 -47.52 -23.41
C LEU A 144 4.64 -48.83 -23.27
N ALA A 145 3.36 -48.84 -23.66
CA ALA A 145 2.56 -50.06 -23.69
C ALA A 145 3.15 -51.12 -24.65
N SER A 146 3.62 -50.68 -25.82
CA SER A 146 4.31 -51.58 -26.77
C SER A 146 5.64 -52.11 -26.20
N LEU A 147 6.36 -51.31 -25.41
CA LEU A 147 7.61 -51.72 -24.77
C LEU A 147 7.35 -52.77 -23.68
N GLU A 148 6.34 -52.57 -22.83
CA GLU A 148 5.94 -53.53 -21.78
C GLU A 148 5.62 -54.91 -22.40
N ALA A 149 4.78 -54.94 -23.44
CA ALA A 149 4.44 -56.19 -24.14
C ALA A 149 5.67 -56.92 -24.71
N LYS A 150 6.64 -56.17 -25.22
CA LYS A 150 7.91 -56.72 -25.73
C LYS A 150 8.80 -57.27 -24.61
N ILE A 151 8.76 -56.67 -23.43
CA ILE A 151 9.56 -57.14 -22.29
C ILE A 151 8.99 -58.44 -21.75
N ASP A 152 7.67 -58.57 -21.72
CA ASP A 152 6.99 -59.83 -21.37
C ASP A 152 7.31 -60.94 -22.39
N GLU A 153 7.36 -60.60 -23.68
CA GLU A 153 7.78 -61.53 -24.74
C GLU A 153 9.23 -62.01 -24.57
N LEU A 154 10.16 -61.10 -24.26
CA LEU A 154 11.55 -61.49 -23.97
C LEU A 154 11.65 -62.37 -22.73
N ALA A 155 10.92 -62.04 -21.66
CA ALA A 155 10.91 -62.86 -20.46
C ALA A 155 10.47 -64.30 -20.77
N HIS A 156 9.46 -64.46 -21.63
CA HIS A 156 9.03 -65.78 -22.11
C HIS A 156 10.14 -66.53 -22.85
N PHE A 157 10.84 -65.88 -23.79
CA PHE A 157 11.96 -66.50 -24.51
C PHE A 157 13.10 -66.91 -23.58
N VAL A 158 13.47 -66.08 -22.60
CA VAL A 158 14.57 -66.40 -21.69
C VAL A 158 14.19 -67.55 -20.75
N ILE A 159 12.94 -67.61 -20.27
CA ILE A 159 12.44 -68.75 -19.48
C ILE A 159 12.41 -70.04 -20.32
N LYS A 160 11.97 -69.95 -21.57
CA LYS A 160 11.98 -71.09 -22.51
C LYS A 160 13.40 -71.64 -22.72
N ARG A 161 14.39 -70.76 -22.86
CA ARG A 161 15.82 -71.14 -22.95
C ARG A 161 16.29 -71.94 -21.72
N GLU A 162 15.89 -71.54 -20.51
CA GLU A 162 16.26 -72.24 -19.27
C GLU A 162 15.62 -73.63 -19.13
N SER A 163 14.49 -73.88 -19.79
CA SER A 163 13.84 -75.20 -19.81
C SER A 163 14.56 -76.26 -20.68
N GLN A 164 15.67 -75.88 -21.34
CA GLN A 164 16.50 -76.71 -22.24
C GLN A 164 15.78 -77.27 -23.48
N ASP A 165 14.53 -76.91 -23.73
CA ASP A 165 13.80 -77.31 -24.93
C ASP A 165 14.14 -76.38 -26.11
N ASN A 166 14.73 -76.92 -27.19
CA ASN A 166 15.17 -76.16 -28.37
C ASN A 166 16.02 -74.90 -28.03
N ALA A 167 17.02 -75.05 -27.17
CA ALA A 167 17.84 -73.95 -26.67
C ALA A 167 18.55 -73.15 -27.77
N GLU A 168 19.04 -73.80 -28.83
CA GLU A 168 19.75 -73.14 -29.93
C GLU A 168 18.82 -72.26 -30.79
N GLN A 169 17.60 -72.74 -31.06
CA GLN A 169 16.58 -71.98 -31.78
C GLN A 169 16.05 -70.82 -30.92
N THR A 170 15.86 -71.04 -29.62
CA THR A 170 15.42 -70.01 -28.68
C THR A 170 16.48 -68.91 -28.50
N GLU A 171 17.77 -69.26 -28.50
CA GLU A 171 18.87 -68.28 -28.47
C GLU A 171 18.90 -67.42 -29.74
N GLN A 172 18.64 -68.00 -30.92
CA GLN A 172 18.50 -67.23 -32.16
C GLN A 172 17.28 -66.28 -32.12
N GLU A 173 16.15 -66.73 -31.59
CA GLU A 173 14.94 -65.90 -31.38
C GLU A 173 15.26 -64.71 -30.46
N ILE A 174 15.95 -64.94 -29.34
CA ILE A 174 16.42 -63.88 -28.42
C ILE A 174 17.34 -62.90 -29.14
N VAL A 175 18.34 -63.38 -29.89
CA VAL A 175 19.28 -62.51 -30.63
C VAL A 175 18.56 -61.65 -31.67
N ILE A 176 17.60 -62.21 -32.41
CA ILE A 176 16.79 -61.45 -33.38
C ILE A 176 15.95 -60.40 -32.67
N PHE A 177 15.33 -60.77 -31.55
CA PHE A 177 14.53 -59.87 -30.74
C PHE A 177 15.36 -58.68 -30.21
N LEU A 178 16.56 -58.97 -29.70
CA LEU A 178 17.51 -57.96 -29.22
C LEU A 178 17.99 -57.01 -30.33
N LYS A 179 17.99 -57.42 -31.60
CA LYS A 179 18.34 -56.54 -32.72
C LYS A 179 17.26 -55.50 -33.05
N GLN A 180 15.99 -55.77 -32.72
CA GLN A 180 14.88 -54.88 -33.07
C GLN A 180 14.60 -53.82 -32.01
N LEU A 181 14.97 -54.08 -30.75
CA LEU A 181 14.62 -53.21 -29.63
C LEU A 181 15.37 -51.87 -29.53
N PRO A 182 16.65 -51.74 -29.94
CA PRO A 182 17.36 -50.46 -29.91
C PRO A 182 16.59 -49.35 -30.63
N THR A 183 15.91 -49.68 -31.73
CA THR A 183 15.10 -48.74 -32.49
C THR A 183 13.92 -48.18 -31.68
N HIS A 184 13.32 -48.97 -30.77
CA HIS A 184 12.24 -48.50 -29.89
C HIS A 184 12.75 -47.50 -28.86
N PHE A 185 13.85 -47.82 -28.17
CA PHE A 185 14.47 -46.92 -27.20
C PHE A 185 14.97 -45.63 -27.85
N ILE A 186 15.59 -45.71 -29.04
CA ILE A 186 16.01 -44.53 -29.80
C ILE A 186 14.81 -43.61 -30.08
N ARG A 187 13.71 -44.16 -30.60
CA ARG A 187 12.49 -43.37 -30.89
C ARG A 187 11.81 -42.81 -29.64
N MET A 188 11.87 -43.51 -28.51
CA MET A 188 11.32 -43.00 -27.24
C MET A 188 12.20 -41.88 -26.69
N LYS A 189 13.52 -42.05 -26.71
CA LYS A 189 14.48 -41.01 -26.31
C LYS A 189 14.40 -39.78 -27.21
N GLU A 190 14.21 -39.96 -28.52
CA GLU A 190 14.04 -38.84 -29.45
C GLU A 190 12.77 -38.04 -29.13
N ASN A 191 11.64 -38.72 -28.90
CA ASN A 191 10.39 -38.05 -28.51
C ASN A 191 10.52 -37.32 -27.17
N ALA A 192 11.15 -37.94 -26.18
CA ALA A 192 11.37 -37.33 -24.87
C ALA A 192 12.39 -36.17 -24.94
N ALA A 193 13.42 -36.26 -25.79
CA ALA A 193 14.35 -35.17 -26.04
C ALA A 193 13.68 -34.00 -26.77
N ARG A 194 12.73 -34.28 -27.67
CA ARG A 194 11.92 -33.26 -28.33
C ARG A 194 11.06 -32.50 -27.32
N LEU A 195 10.43 -33.20 -26.38
CA LEU A 195 9.72 -32.60 -25.23
C LEU A 195 10.63 -31.63 -24.46
N LEU A 196 11.85 -32.06 -24.11
CA LEU A 196 12.81 -31.20 -23.39
C LEU A 196 13.20 -29.96 -24.20
N TYR A 197 13.42 -30.14 -25.50
CA TYR A 197 13.75 -29.04 -26.39
C TYR A 197 12.59 -28.04 -26.48
N GLU A 198 11.36 -28.51 -26.70
CA GLU A 198 10.16 -27.67 -26.77
C GLU A 198 9.89 -26.93 -25.46
N SER A 199 9.94 -27.62 -24.32
CA SER A 199 9.76 -26.98 -23.01
C SER A 199 10.86 -25.97 -22.71
N ARG A 200 12.12 -26.23 -23.09
CA ARG A 200 13.21 -25.26 -22.99
C ARG A 200 12.96 -24.03 -23.88
N GLN A 201 12.49 -24.23 -25.12
CA GLN A 201 12.18 -23.13 -26.04
C GLN A 201 10.99 -22.30 -25.52
N GLU A 202 9.90 -22.93 -25.09
CA GLU A 202 8.75 -22.25 -24.47
C GLU A 202 9.19 -21.49 -23.21
N MET A 203 9.99 -22.10 -22.34
CA MET A 203 10.54 -21.42 -21.16
C MET A 203 11.38 -20.19 -21.54
N LEU A 204 12.27 -20.31 -22.54
CA LEU A 204 13.09 -19.19 -22.99
C LEU A 204 12.24 -18.08 -23.61
N HIS A 205 11.23 -18.46 -24.41
CA HIS A 205 10.29 -17.52 -25.01
C HIS A 205 9.49 -16.77 -23.94
N VAL A 206 8.86 -17.51 -23.01
CA VAL A 206 8.12 -16.94 -21.88
C VAL A 206 9.02 -16.09 -21.00
N LYS A 207 10.26 -16.52 -20.75
CA LYS A 207 11.23 -15.76 -19.96
C LYS A 207 11.61 -14.45 -20.65
N HIS A 208 11.96 -14.48 -21.93
CA HIS A 208 12.34 -13.28 -22.66
C HIS A 208 11.16 -12.31 -22.80
N GLN A 209 9.98 -12.83 -23.13
CA GLN A 209 8.76 -12.04 -23.22
C GLN A 209 8.40 -11.42 -21.85
N SER A 210 8.50 -12.20 -20.78
CA SER A 210 8.34 -11.74 -19.40
C SER A 210 9.37 -10.67 -19.03
N GLU A 211 10.65 -10.83 -19.37
CA GLU A 211 11.69 -9.84 -19.05
C GLU A 211 11.42 -8.49 -19.73
N MET A 212 11.06 -8.52 -21.02
CA MET A 212 10.72 -7.33 -21.78
C MET A 212 9.46 -6.64 -21.25
N GLU A 213 8.41 -7.41 -20.97
CA GLU A 213 7.16 -6.88 -20.41
C GLU A 213 7.35 -6.36 -18.99
N LYS A 214 8.06 -7.08 -18.11
CA LYS A 214 8.42 -6.60 -16.76
C LYS A 214 9.21 -5.30 -16.82
N ALA A 215 10.21 -5.20 -17.69
CA ALA A 215 11.00 -3.98 -17.84
C ALA A 215 10.16 -2.79 -18.33
N PHE A 216 9.20 -3.03 -19.23
CA PHE A 216 8.25 -2.00 -19.65
C PHE A 216 7.36 -1.55 -18.47
N TYR A 217 6.79 -2.50 -17.74
CA TYR A 217 5.93 -2.22 -16.59
C TYR A 217 6.67 -1.50 -15.45
N GLU A 218 7.92 -1.85 -15.16
CA GLU A 218 8.74 -1.12 -14.19
C GLU A 218 8.95 0.33 -14.62
N LYS A 219 9.26 0.58 -15.90
CA LYS A 219 9.39 1.95 -16.43
C LYS A 219 8.08 2.72 -16.29
N VAL A 220 6.94 2.10 -16.62
CA VAL A 220 5.62 2.70 -16.44
C VAL A 220 5.33 2.99 -14.96
N GLN A 221 5.64 2.07 -14.06
CA GLN A 221 5.50 2.26 -12.62
C GLN A 221 6.28 3.48 -12.13
N TYR A 222 7.56 3.60 -12.49
CA TYR A 222 8.38 4.76 -12.12
C TYR A 222 7.87 6.06 -12.74
N ALA A 223 7.39 6.03 -13.99
CA ALA A 223 6.83 7.20 -14.66
C ALA A 223 5.54 7.69 -13.97
N VAL A 224 4.63 6.77 -13.63
CA VAL A 224 3.39 7.13 -12.92
C VAL A 224 3.71 7.60 -11.50
N ALA A 225 4.59 6.90 -10.78
CA ALA A 225 4.98 7.27 -9.43
C ALA A 225 5.62 8.66 -9.37
N SER A 226 6.55 8.97 -10.27
CA SER A 226 7.18 10.29 -10.36
C SER A 226 6.17 11.39 -10.73
N SER A 227 5.21 11.10 -11.62
CA SER A 227 4.11 12.03 -11.95
C SER A 227 3.22 12.34 -10.74
N VAL A 228 2.83 11.32 -9.97
CA VAL A 228 2.04 11.49 -8.73
C VAL A 228 2.81 12.31 -7.69
N ILE A 229 4.10 11.99 -7.47
CA ILE A 229 4.95 12.74 -6.54
C ILE A 229 5.07 14.21 -6.97
N LEU A 230 5.31 14.46 -8.26
CA LEU A 230 5.39 15.81 -8.81
C LEU A 230 4.08 16.58 -8.59
N LEU A 231 2.93 15.95 -8.83
CA LEU A 231 1.62 16.55 -8.63
C LEU A 231 1.38 16.91 -7.15
N ILE A 232 1.77 16.04 -6.22
CA ILE A 232 1.69 16.30 -4.77
C ILE A 232 2.59 17.48 -4.39
N ILE A 233 3.81 17.56 -4.91
CA ILE A 233 4.73 18.68 -4.66
C ILE A 233 4.15 19.99 -5.21
N ILE A 234 3.63 19.99 -6.44
CA ILE A 234 3.00 21.17 -7.04
C ILE A 234 1.81 21.63 -6.21
N LEU A 235 0.89 20.72 -5.85
CA LEU A 235 -0.29 21.08 -5.08
C LEU A 235 0.08 21.54 -3.66
N GLY A 236 1.05 20.88 -3.03
CA GLY A 236 1.58 21.26 -1.72
C GLY A 236 2.19 22.65 -1.72
N THR A 237 2.99 23.00 -2.74
CA THR A 237 3.58 24.34 -2.86
C THR A 237 2.53 25.43 -3.12
N LEU A 238 1.51 25.16 -3.94
CA LEU A 238 0.40 26.08 -4.18
C LEU A 238 -0.39 26.36 -2.90
N LEU A 239 -0.76 25.32 -2.15
CA LEU A 239 -1.46 25.45 -0.88
C LEU A 239 -0.61 26.19 0.17
N ALA A 240 0.68 25.86 0.29
CA ALA A 240 1.59 26.52 1.22
C ALA A 240 1.72 28.03 0.93
N ARG A 241 1.83 28.42 -0.35
CA ARG A 241 1.84 29.84 -0.76
C ARG A 241 0.55 30.55 -0.39
N GLY A 242 -0.60 29.91 -0.59
CA GLY A 242 -1.90 30.44 -0.18
C GLY A 242 -1.96 30.70 1.33
N ILE A 243 -1.58 29.70 2.13
CA ILE A 243 -1.55 29.77 3.60
C ILE A 243 -0.65 30.91 4.10
N LEU A 244 0.55 31.05 3.52
CA LEU A 244 1.50 32.11 3.89
C LEU A 244 0.95 33.51 3.59
N LYS A 245 0.30 33.71 2.45
CA LYS A 245 -0.32 34.99 2.08
C LYS A 245 -1.42 35.37 3.07
N THR A 246 -2.35 34.47 3.33
CA THR A 246 -3.46 34.70 4.27
C THR A 246 -2.94 34.97 5.69
N ASN A 247 -1.88 34.30 6.14
CA ASN A 247 -1.29 34.54 7.46
C ASN A 247 -0.72 35.97 7.58
N ARG A 248 0.00 36.43 6.56
CA ARG A 248 0.52 37.81 6.52
C ARG A 248 -0.60 38.85 6.59
N GLU A 249 -1.67 38.65 5.83
CA GLU A 249 -2.83 39.54 5.85
C GLU A 249 -3.52 39.56 7.22
N LEU A 250 -3.68 38.38 7.85
CA LEU A 250 -4.24 38.25 9.18
C LEU A 250 -3.39 38.99 10.23
N LEU A 251 -2.07 38.82 10.19
CA LEU A 251 -1.15 39.51 11.10
C LEU A 251 -1.20 41.02 10.93
N LYS A 252 -1.29 41.52 9.69
CA LYS A 252 -1.42 42.96 9.41
C LYS A 252 -2.74 43.50 9.96
N SER A 253 -3.86 42.80 9.70
CA SER A 253 -5.17 43.19 10.20
C SER A 253 -5.21 43.19 11.74
N ASN A 254 -4.64 42.16 12.38
CA ASN A 254 -4.56 42.08 13.84
C ASN A 254 -3.73 43.22 14.45
N LYS A 255 -2.57 43.54 13.85
CA LYS A 255 -1.76 44.70 14.26
C LYS A 255 -2.52 46.02 14.12
N ASN A 256 -3.21 46.23 13.02
CA ASN A 256 -4.02 47.43 12.80
C ASN A 256 -5.15 47.54 13.83
N ALA A 257 -5.89 46.44 14.06
CA ALA A 257 -6.96 46.39 15.05
C ALA A 257 -6.44 46.70 16.46
N LYS A 258 -5.28 46.14 16.85
CA LYS A 258 -4.63 46.45 18.14
C LYS A 258 -4.21 47.92 18.23
N ALA A 259 -3.65 48.49 17.16
CA ALA A 259 -3.25 49.89 17.14
C ALA A 259 -4.46 50.84 17.24
N LEU A 260 -5.56 50.52 16.56
CA LEU A 260 -6.83 51.24 16.65
C LEU A 260 -7.42 51.15 18.06
N ALA A 261 -7.46 49.95 18.64
CA ALA A 261 -7.93 49.74 20.01
C ALA A 261 -7.10 50.53 21.04
N PHE A 262 -5.77 50.53 20.91
CA PHE A 262 -4.89 51.31 21.77
C PHE A 262 -5.13 52.82 21.64
N LYS A 263 -5.28 53.34 20.41
CA LYS A 263 -5.60 54.75 20.17
C LYS A 263 -6.95 55.14 20.78
N ALA A 264 -7.97 54.31 20.62
CA ALA A 264 -9.29 54.54 21.21
C ALA A 264 -9.19 54.60 22.74
N GLN A 265 -8.45 53.66 23.37
CA GLN A 265 -8.25 53.65 24.81
C GLN A 265 -7.48 54.89 25.31
N MET A 266 -6.48 55.37 24.58
CA MET A 266 -5.75 56.58 24.92
C MET A 266 -6.64 57.84 24.81
N ALA A 267 -7.45 57.93 23.76
CA ALA A 267 -8.39 59.04 23.59
C ALA A 267 -9.44 59.06 24.70
N ASP A 268 -9.96 57.90 25.08
CA ASP A 268 -10.93 57.77 26.17
C ASP A 268 -10.32 58.25 27.50
N ARG A 269 -9.15 57.74 27.87
CA ARG A 269 -8.43 58.22 29.08
C ARG A 269 -8.16 59.73 29.07
N ALA A 270 -7.77 60.29 27.92
CA ALA A 270 -7.53 61.72 27.80
C ALA A 270 -8.82 62.54 27.97
N LYS A 271 -9.95 62.07 27.41
CA LYS A 271 -11.29 62.67 27.61
C LYS A 271 -11.65 62.67 29.10
N SER A 272 -11.46 61.54 29.78
CA SER A 272 -11.74 61.39 31.21
C SER A 272 -10.94 62.36 32.07
N GLN A 273 -9.62 62.42 31.82
CA GLN A 273 -8.72 63.29 32.57
C GLN A 273 -9.02 64.76 32.32
N PHE A 274 -9.36 65.13 31.08
CA PHE A 274 -9.79 66.49 30.75
C PHE A 274 -11.06 66.89 31.51
N LEU A 275 -12.10 66.04 31.50
CA LEU A 275 -13.36 66.33 32.18
C LEU A 275 -13.18 66.44 33.70
N ALA A 276 -12.41 65.54 34.31
CA ALA A 276 -12.10 65.61 35.74
C ALA A 276 -11.40 66.91 36.12
N ASN A 277 -10.38 67.32 35.35
CA ASN A 277 -9.64 68.56 35.58
C ASN A 277 -10.55 69.79 35.42
N MET A 278 -11.33 69.86 34.34
CA MET A 278 -12.25 70.98 34.09
C MET A 278 -13.30 71.12 35.19
N SER A 279 -13.81 70.02 35.73
CA SER A 279 -14.72 70.06 36.89
C SER A 279 -14.10 70.74 38.11
N HIS A 280 -12.85 70.37 38.45
CA HIS A 280 -12.16 70.97 39.59
C HIS A 280 -11.94 72.48 39.38
N GLU A 281 -11.57 72.89 38.16
CA GLU A 281 -11.32 74.28 37.82
C GLU A 281 -12.60 75.12 37.76
N ILE A 282 -13.77 74.55 37.43
CA ILE A 282 -15.05 75.27 37.42
C ILE A 282 -15.69 75.30 38.81
N ARG A 283 -15.60 74.20 39.59
CA ARG A 283 -16.20 74.12 40.93
C ARG A 283 -15.62 75.16 41.89
N THR A 284 -14.31 75.44 41.80
CA THR A 284 -13.62 76.38 42.68
C THR A 284 -14.19 77.81 42.61
N PRO A 285 -14.25 78.47 41.43
CA PRO A 285 -14.88 79.79 41.31
C PRO A 285 -16.39 79.76 41.56
N LEU A 286 -17.09 78.69 41.15
CA LEU A 286 -18.54 78.57 41.32
C LEU A 286 -18.95 78.50 42.80
N ASN A 287 -18.20 77.74 43.62
CA ASN A 287 -18.39 77.72 45.07
C ASN A 287 -18.13 79.10 45.70
N GLY A 288 -17.19 79.87 45.15
CA GLY A 288 -16.98 81.27 45.52
C GLY A 288 -18.21 82.14 45.22
N ILE A 289 -18.77 82.04 44.01
CA ILE A 289 -19.99 82.76 43.59
C ILE A 289 -21.17 82.39 44.50
N ILE A 290 -21.38 81.09 44.77
CA ILE A 290 -22.42 80.59 45.67
C ILE A 290 -22.25 81.18 47.09
N GLY A 291 -21.02 81.15 47.62
CA GLY A 291 -20.70 81.70 48.93
C GLY A 291 -20.98 83.20 49.04
N PHE A 292 -20.54 83.98 48.05
CA PHE A 292 -20.79 85.42 48.02
C PHE A 292 -22.28 85.75 47.81
N ALA A 293 -22.98 85.01 46.96
CA ALA A 293 -24.43 85.17 46.77
C ALA A 293 -25.19 84.88 48.06
N ASN A 294 -24.80 83.85 48.82
CA ASN A 294 -25.40 83.54 50.12
C ASN A 294 -25.15 84.64 51.16
N ILE A 295 -23.93 85.17 51.26
CA ILE A 295 -23.60 86.30 52.13
C ILE A 295 -24.42 87.55 51.76
N LEU A 296 -24.54 87.85 50.45
CA LEU A 296 -25.33 88.97 49.96
C LEU A 296 -26.81 88.82 50.36
N MET A 297 -27.41 87.64 50.21
CA MET A 297 -28.81 87.40 50.61
C MET A 297 -29.06 87.64 52.11
N GLN A 298 -28.08 87.38 52.97
CA GLN A 298 -28.14 87.59 54.42
C GLN A 298 -27.88 89.05 54.85
N SER A 299 -27.43 89.91 53.93
CA SER A 299 -27.17 91.32 54.20
C SER A 299 -28.42 92.20 54.05
N ALA A 300 -28.32 93.47 54.49
CA ALA A 300 -29.38 94.46 54.36
C ALA A 300 -29.49 94.97 52.91
N LEU A 301 -30.22 94.24 52.08
CA LEU A 301 -30.47 94.58 50.66
C LEU A 301 -31.89 95.13 50.44
N THR A 302 -32.07 95.91 49.38
CA THR A 302 -33.40 96.21 48.83
C THR A 302 -34.05 94.93 48.31
N VAL A 303 -35.39 94.89 48.27
CA VAL A 303 -36.17 93.73 47.79
C VAL A 303 -35.68 93.26 46.40
N GLN A 304 -35.40 94.21 45.50
CA GLN A 304 -34.91 93.92 44.15
C GLN A 304 -33.49 93.33 44.13
N ASN A 305 -32.56 93.85 44.95
CA ASN A 305 -31.19 93.33 45.00
C ASN A 305 -31.10 91.96 45.69
N ARG A 306 -31.97 91.69 46.68
CA ARG A 306 -32.10 90.37 47.28
C ARG A 306 -32.59 89.34 46.27
N GLU A 307 -33.55 89.72 45.42
CA GLU A 307 -34.05 88.86 44.34
C GLU A 307 -32.95 88.56 43.30
N TYR A 308 -32.13 89.54 42.93
CA TYR A 308 -30.97 89.29 42.06
C TYR A 308 -29.93 88.35 42.69
N ALA A 309 -29.63 88.49 43.98
CA ALA A 309 -28.73 87.59 44.69
C ALA A 309 -29.28 86.15 44.75
N ARG A 310 -30.60 86.00 44.94
CA ARG A 310 -31.30 84.71 44.89
C ARG A 310 -31.19 84.05 43.52
N ILE A 311 -31.43 84.81 42.45
CA ILE A 311 -31.30 84.30 41.07
C ILE A 311 -29.87 83.86 40.76
N ILE A 312 -28.85 84.61 41.21
CA ILE A 312 -27.44 84.21 41.04
C ILE A 312 -27.14 82.91 41.80
N TYR A 313 -27.63 82.78 43.03
CA TYR A 313 -27.47 81.59 43.85
C TYR A 313 -28.12 80.36 43.19
N GLU A 314 -29.39 80.45 42.80
CA GLU A 314 -30.15 79.37 42.16
C GLU A 314 -29.51 78.94 40.83
N ASN A 315 -29.09 79.89 39.98
CA ASN A 315 -28.42 79.57 38.72
C ASN A 315 -27.02 78.97 38.92
N SER A 316 -26.30 79.39 39.95
CA SER A 316 -24.97 78.83 40.26
C SER A 316 -25.08 77.38 40.74
N HIS A 317 -26.11 77.07 41.53
CA HIS A 317 -26.43 75.70 41.94
C HIS A 317 -26.87 74.84 40.75
N ALA A 318 -27.79 75.34 39.90
CA ALA A 318 -28.22 74.63 38.70
C ALA A 318 -27.04 74.33 37.75
N LEU A 319 -26.09 75.25 37.60
CA LEU A 319 -24.88 75.01 36.80
C LEU A 319 -23.98 73.93 37.42
N LEU A 320 -23.85 73.91 38.75
CA LEU A 320 -23.07 72.89 39.45
C LEU A 320 -23.68 71.50 39.26
N ASP A 321 -25.00 71.38 39.31
CA ASP A 321 -25.72 70.13 39.09
C ASP A 321 -25.50 69.61 37.66
N ILE A 322 -25.63 70.47 36.65
CA ILE A 322 -25.34 70.10 35.25
C ILE A 322 -23.90 69.60 35.07
N ILE A 323 -22.93 70.25 35.73
CA ILE A 323 -21.52 69.82 35.66
C ILE A 323 -21.33 68.46 36.32
N ASN A 324 -21.95 68.22 37.48
CA ASN A 324 -21.88 66.94 38.17
C ASN A 324 -22.53 65.83 37.33
N ASP A 325 -23.67 66.09 36.69
CA ASP A 325 -24.34 65.12 35.81
C ASP A 325 -23.45 64.71 34.63
N ILE A 326 -22.75 65.67 34.00
CA ILE A 326 -21.80 65.39 32.90
C ILE A 326 -20.62 64.53 33.39
N LEU A 327 -20.13 64.77 34.60
CA LEU A 327 -19.04 63.97 35.17
C LEU A 327 -19.49 62.56 35.53
N ASP A 328 -20.68 62.42 36.12
CA ASP A 328 -21.19 61.12 36.51
C ASP A 328 -21.53 60.28 35.28
N LEU A 329 -22.07 60.88 34.21
CA LEU A 329 -22.18 60.22 32.91
C LEU A 329 -20.81 59.74 32.40
N SER A 330 -19.77 60.56 32.51
CA SER A 330 -18.41 60.19 32.10
C SER A 330 -17.83 59.02 32.91
N LYS A 331 -18.10 58.96 34.23
CA LYS A 331 -17.71 57.83 35.09
C LYS A 331 -18.46 56.54 34.73
N VAL A 332 -19.75 56.66 34.39
CA VAL A 332 -20.58 55.54 33.92
C VAL A 332 -20.05 54.98 32.61
N GLU A 333 -19.74 55.83 31.62
CA GLU A 333 -19.18 55.40 30.33
C GLU A 333 -17.87 54.61 30.48
N GLN A 334 -17.08 54.92 31.50
CA GLN A 334 -15.80 54.25 31.80
C GLN A 334 -15.92 53.05 32.73
N GLY A 335 -17.13 52.74 33.22
CA GLY A 335 -17.37 51.66 34.17
C GLY A 335 -16.73 51.88 35.55
N SER A 336 -16.44 53.13 35.93
CA SER A 336 -15.80 53.48 37.21
C SER A 336 -16.82 53.83 38.31
N VAL A 337 -18.04 53.29 38.22
CA VAL A 337 -19.12 53.54 39.17
C VAL A 337 -19.08 52.46 40.25
N GLU A 338 -18.81 52.88 41.48
CA GLU A 338 -18.94 52.01 42.66
C GLU A 338 -20.36 52.13 43.21
N ILE A 339 -21.08 51.01 43.26
CA ILE A 339 -22.41 50.95 43.84
C ILE A 339 -22.28 50.55 45.31
N LEU A 340 -22.63 51.47 46.21
CA LEU A 340 -22.74 51.19 47.63
C LEU A 340 -24.14 50.62 47.92
N GLN A 341 -24.20 49.42 48.46
CA GLN A 341 -25.44 48.82 48.92
C GLN A 341 -25.65 49.14 50.40
N GLU A 342 -26.59 50.03 50.68
CA GLU A 342 -27.02 50.36 52.04
C GLU A 342 -28.52 50.13 52.21
N PRO A 343 -29.00 49.73 53.41
CA PRO A 343 -30.42 49.61 53.68
C PRO A 343 -31.07 50.99 53.62
N PHE A 344 -32.00 51.21 52.68
CA PHE A 344 -32.81 52.41 52.63
C PHE A 344 -34.23 52.11 53.14
N ALA A 345 -34.76 53.01 53.96
CA ALA A 345 -36.14 52.89 54.42
C ALA A 345 -37.08 53.17 53.23
N THR A 346 -37.94 52.22 52.94
CA THR A 346 -39.10 52.42 52.07
C THR A 346 -40.22 52.95 52.96
N GLU A 347 -40.54 54.24 52.83
CA GLU A 347 -41.84 54.76 53.31
C GLU A 347 -42.95 54.37 52.35
#